data_AF-A0A151SNN2-F1
#
_entry.id   AF-A0A151SNN2-F1
#
_cell.length_a   1.000
_cell.length_b   1.000
_cell.length_c   1.000
_cell.angle_alpha   90.00
_cell.angle_beta   90.00
_cell.angle_gamma   90.00
#
_symmetry.space_group_name_H-M   'P 1'
#
loop_
_entity.id
_entity.type
_entity.pdbx_description
1 polymer ?
#
loop_
_entity_poly.entity_id
_entity_poly.type
_entity_poly.pdbx_seq_one_letter_code
_entity_poly.pdbx_strand_id
1 'polypeptide(L)'
;MGSRSTHSQYSSPNESLNIGDHYQPTPRRTVKPREYKVDLPQFHGKNDVEAYLDWEIKVRELFAFHRVSEERKVPFVTLSFQGYAMYWWTSLER
;
A
#
# COMPACT_ATOMS: atom_id res chain seq x y z
N MET A 1 30.79 7.59 -81.78
CA MET A 1 29.66 7.39 -80.85
C MET A 1 30.28 6.90 -79.55
N GLY A 2 30.50 7.77 -78.56
CA GLY A 2 29.57 7.97 -77.43
C GLY A 2 29.62 6.72 -76.53
N SER A 3 30.10 6.71 -75.28
CA SER A 3 29.81 7.68 -74.23
C SER A 3 30.84 7.66 -73.09
N ARG A 4 30.93 8.82 -72.43
CA ARG A 4 31.67 9.14 -71.21
C ARG A 4 31.09 8.47 -69.95
N SER A 5 31.97 8.34 -68.95
CA SER A 5 31.72 8.60 -67.50
C SER A 5 30.80 7.60 -66.77
N THR A 6 30.95 7.31 -65.48
CA THR A 6 31.80 7.80 -64.39
C THR A 6 31.67 6.76 -63.28
N HIS A 7 32.76 6.54 -62.54
CA HIS A 7 32.78 5.75 -61.32
C HIS A 7 31.72 6.28 -60.34
N SER A 8 30.64 5.52 -60.14
CA SER A 8 29.60 5.83 -59.15
C SER A 8 30.08 5.31 -57.79
N GLN A 9 30.67 6.21 -57.00
CA GLN A 9 30.84 5.97 -55.56
C GLN A 9 29.48 6.13 -54.91
N TYR A 10 28.79 5.03 -54.67
CA TYR A 10 27.71 5.01 -53.71
C TYR A 10 28.33 5.08 -52.31
N SER A 11 28.35 6.28 -51.74
CA SER A 11 28.58 6.47 -50.31
C SER A 11 27.39 5.87 -49.56
N SER A 12 27.65 4.81 -48.78
CA SER A 12 26.66 4.28 -47.83
C SER A 12 26.39 5.35 -46.78
N PRO A 13 25.14 5.77 -46.54
CA PRO A 13 24.86 6.59 -45.38
C PRO A 13 25.06 5.73 -44.14
N ASN A 14 25.85 6.28 -43.24
CA ASN A 14 26.23 5.74 -41.96
C ASN A 14 24.99 5.60 -41.06
N GLU A 15 24.23 4.50 -41.15
CA GLU A 15 23.26 4.13 -40.12
C GLU A 15 23.99 3.45 -38.97
N SER A 16 24.76 4.26 -38.23
CA SER A 16 25.11 3.92 -36.86
C SER A 16 23.82 3.89 -36.06
N LEU A 17 23.24 2.71 -35.88
CA LEU A 17 22.18 2.47 -34.90
C LEU A 17 22.73 2.86 -33.53
N ASN A 18 22.44 4.09 -33.12
CA ASN A 18 22.83 4.65 -31.84
C ASN A 18 21.95 4.04 -30.74
N ILE A 19 22.19 2.75 -30.47
CA ILE A 19 21.60 1.97 -29.36
C ILE A 19 22.40 2.33 -28.11
N GLY A 20 22.35 3.59 -27.72
CA GLY A 20 23.16 4.13 -26.63
C GLY A 20 22.45 5.15 -25.78
N ASP A 21 21.38 5.76 -26.30
CA ASP A 21 20.72 6.85 -25.61
C ASP A 21 19.36 6.38 -25.06
N HIS A 22 19.26 6.45 -23.73
CA HIS A 22 18.01 6.40 -22.96
C HIS A 22 17.48 5.03 -22.50
N TYR A 23 18.32 4.16 -21.93
CA TYR A 23 17.82 3.32 -20.83
C TYR A 23 17.50 4.21 -19.63
N GLN A 24 16.32 4.83 -19.61
CA GLN A 24 15.74 5.36 -18.39
C GLN A 24 15.32 4.16 -17.52
N PRO A 25 15.92 3.92 -16.34
CA PRO A 25 15.34 2.99 -15.39
C PRO A 25 13.92 3.45 -15.12
N THR A 26 12.93 2.60 -15.41
CA THR A 26 11.55 2.91 -15.06
C THR A 26 11.52 3.32 -13.59
N PRO A 27 10.84 4.43 -13.22
CA PRO A 27 10.75 4.85 -11.84
C PRO A 27 10.27 3.64 -11.06
N ARG A 28 11.09 3.15 -10.11
CA ARG A 28 10.72 2.01 -9.28
C ARG A 28 9.32 2.29 -8.79
N ARG A 29 8.33 1.53 -9.25
CA ARG A 29 6.98 1.60 -8.72
C ARG A 29 7.14 1.39 -7.24
N THR A 30 7.02 2.44 -6.44
CA THR A 30 6.86 2.32 -5.01
C THR A 30 5.56 1.55 -4.86
N VAL A 31 5.66 0.24 -4.64
CA VAL A 31 4.50 -0.57 -4.31
C VAL A 31 4.02 0.01 -3.00
N LYS A 32 3.01 0.90 -3.07
CA LYS A 32 2.35 1.41 -1.88
C LYS A 32 1.91 0.18 -1.11
N PRO A 33 2.31 0.03 0.16
CA PRO A 33 1.85 -1.08 0.99
C PRO A 33 0.33 -1.12 0.90
N ARG A 34 -0.22 -2.25 0.46
CA ARG A 34 -1.67 -2.44 0.42
C ARG A 34 -2.14 -2.40 1.87
N GLU A 35 -2.85 -1.34 2.24
CA GLU A 35 -3.45 -1.26 3.57
C GLU A 35 -4.55 -2.31 3.65
N TYR A 36 -4.31 -3.36 4.45
CA TYR A 36 -5.35 -4.30 4.79
C TYR A 36 -6.29 -3.63 5.78
N LYS A 37 -7.54 -3.43 5.37
CA LYS A 37 -8.61 -2.99 6.27
C LYS A 37 -8.85 -4.11 7.28
N VAL A 38 -8.57 -3.83 8.54
CA VAL A 38 -8.95 -4.68 9.66
C VAL A 38 -10.34 -4.22 10.10
N ASP A 39 -11.32 -5.12 10.00
CA ASP A 39 -12.68 -4.84 10.46
C ASP A 39 -12.85 -5.45 11.85
N LEU A 40 -12.82 -4.61 12.89
CA LEU A 40 -12.95 -5.06 14.27
C LEU A 40 -14.41 -5.14 14.70
N PRO A 41 -14.79 -6.13 15.53
CA PRO A 41 -16.13 -6.18 16.11
C PRO A 41 -16.37 -4.94 16.98
N GLN A 42 -17.59 -4.40 16.95
CA GLN A 42 -17.95 -3.24 17.75
C GLN A 42 -18.11 -3.60 19.24
N PHE A 43 -17.65 -2.72 20.13
CA PHE A 43 -17.85 -2.85 21.57
C PHE A 43 -18.64 -1.67 22.13
N HIS A 44 -19.75 -1.96 22.80
CA HIS A 44 -20.68 -0.95 23.30
C HIS A 44 -20.44 -0.55 24.77
N GLY A 45 -19.58 -1.29 25.51
CA GLY A 45 -19.32 -1.01 26.93
C GLY A 45 -20.48 -1.34 27.85
N LYS A 46 -21.14 -2.49 27.64
CA LYS A 46 -22.19 -2.97 28.54
C LYS A 46 -21.57 -3.60 29.80
N ASN A 47 -22.31 -3.65 30.91
CA ASN A 47 -21.94 -4.37 32.13
C ASN A 47 -22.11 -5.90 31.95
N ASP A 48 -21.46 -6.44 30.93
CA ASP A 48 -21.49 -7.85 30.56
C ASP A 48 -20.05 -8.31 30.34
N VAL A 49 -19.55 -9.12 31.28
CA VAL A 49 -18.17 -9.59 31.29
C VAL A 49 -17.91 -10.53 30.12
N GLU A 50 -18.86 -11.41 29.80
CA GLU A 50 -18.73 -12.36 28.69
C GLU A 50 -18.66 -11.62 27.36
N ALA A 51 -19.48 -10.58 27.18
CA ALA A 51 -19.43 -9.75 25.98
C ALA A 51 -18.08 -9.03 25.79
N TYR A 52 -17.43 -8.62 26.88
CA TYR A 52 -16.08 -8.05 26.82
C TYR A 52 -15.03 -9.11 26.42
N LEU A 53 -15.05 -10.28 27.06
CA LEU A 53 -14.11 -11.36 26.78
C LEU A 53 -14.22 -11.86 25.34
N ASP A 54 -15.44 -12.08 24.85
CA ASP A 54 -15.69 -12.47 23.47
C ASP A 54 -15.15 -11.45 22.46
N TRP A 55 -15.35 -10.16 22.75
CA TRP A 55 -14.85 -9.08 21.92
C TRP A 55 -13.31 -9.03 21.93
N GLU A 56 -12.69 -9.10 23.12
CA GLU A 56 -11.24 -9.06 23.29
C GLU A 56 -10.55 -10.21 22.54
N ILE A 57 -11.08 -11.44 22.68
CA ILE A 57 -10.55 -12.62 22.00
C ILE A 57 -10.57 -12.43 20.48
N LYS A 58 -11.70 -11.97 19.93
CA LYS A 58 -11.85 -11.73 18.47
C LYS A 58 -10.90 -10.64 17.97
N VAL A 59 -10.77 -9.53 18.71
CA VAL A 59 -9.83 -8.45 18.36
C VAL A 59 -8.39 -8.96 18.37
N ARG A 60 -7.99 -9.73 19.39
CA ARG A 60 -6.66 -10.32 19.49
C ARG A 60 -6.36 -11.26 18.31
N GLU A 61 -7.31 -12.09 17.92
CA GLU A 61 -7.19 -12.99 16.76
C GLU A 61 -7.07 -12.21 15.43
N LEU A 62 -7.89 -11.18 15.23
CA LEU A 62 -7.82 -10.31 14.06
C LEU A 62 -6.47 -9.58 13.96
N PHE A 63 -5.95 -9.08 15.08
CA PHE A 63 -4.62 -8.46 15.11
C PHE A 63 -3.50 -9.44 14.77
N ALA A 64 -3.57 -10.67 15.27
CA ALA A 64 -2.60 -11.71 14.92
C ALA A 64 -2.68 -12.08 13.43
N PHE A 65 -3.89 -12.27 12.90
CA PHE A 65 -4.13 -12.62 11.50
C PHE A 65 -3.63 -11.54 10.53
N HIS A 66 -3.95 -10.26 10.82
CA HIS A 66 -3.54 -9.12 10.00
C HIS A 66 -2.14 -8.58 10.32
N ARG A 67 -1.43 -9.17 11.30
CA ARG A 67 -0.10 -8.73 11.75
C ARG A 67 -0.05 -7.23 12.06
N VAL A 68 -1.05 -6.76 12.80
CA VAL A 68 -1.17 -5.34 13.18
C VAL A 68 -0.05 -4.99 14.15
N SER A 69 0.73 -3.95 13.83
CA SER A 69 1.80 -3.46 14.70
C SER A 69 1.24 -2.84 15.98
N GLU A 70 2.00 -2.87 17.08
CA GLU A 70 1.54 -2.38 18.39
C GLU A 70 1.06 -0.92 18.33
N GLU A 71 1.75 -0.08 17.56
CA GLU A 71 1.44 1.35 17.42
C GLU A 71 0.08 1.59 16.74
N ARG A 72 -0.42 0.62 15.96
CA ARG A 72 -1.70 0.72 15.26
C ARG A 72 -2.87 0.13 16.04
N LYS A 73 -2.61 -0.73 17.04
CA LYS A 73 -3.67 -1.47 17.76
C LYS A 73 -4.61 -0.54 18.52
N VAL A 74 -4.09 0.45 19.24
CA VAL A 74 -4.91 1.40 20.01
C VAL A 74 -5.86 2.18 19.09
N PRO A 75 -5.40 2.83 18.01
CA PRO A 75 -6.31 3.46 17.05
C PRO A 75 -7.40 2.53 16.51
N PHE A 76 -7.07 1.28 16.19
CA PHE A 76 -8.07 0.30 15.73
C PHE A 76 -9.11 -0.02 16.81
N VAL A 77 -8.68 -0.30 18.03
CA VAL A 77 -9.58 -0.58 19.17
C VAL A 77 -10.49 0.61 19.44
N THR A 78 -9.95 1.84 19.48
CA THR A 78 -10.73 3.06 19.71
C THR A 78 -11.83 3.21 18.65
N LEU A 79 -11.54 2.92 17.37
CA LEU A 79 -12.53 2.97 16.29
C LEU A 79 -13.64 1.92 16.42
N SER A 80 -13.40 0.84 17.15
CA SER A 80 -14.39 -0.21 17.40
C SER A 80 -15.35 0.13 18.55
N PHE A 81 -15.04 1.15 19.37
CA PHE A 81 -15.91 1.56 20.46
C PHE A 81 -17.17 2.26 19.95
N GLN A 82 -18.28 1.96 20.60
CA GLN A 82 -19.60 2.51 20.33
C GLN A 82 -20.30 2.82 21.67
N GLY A 83 -21.29 3.70 21.64
CA GLY A 83 -22.13 3.99 22.81
C GLY A 83 -21.32 4.34 24.07
N TYR A 84 -21.57 3.62 25.17
CA TYR A 84 -20.98 3.90 26.47
C TYR A 84 -19.46 3.75 26.49
N ALA A 85 -18.92 2.74 25.79
CA ALA A 85 -17.47 2.56 25.67
C ALA A 85 -16.79 3.80 25.05
N MET A 86 -17.38 4.37 23.99
CA MET A 86 -16.82 5.56 23.33
C MET A 86 -16.93 6.81 24.21
N TYR A 87 -18.04 6.97 24.93
CA TYR A 87 -18.20 8.06 25.88
C TYR A 87 -17.16 7.97 27.01
N TRP A 88 -16.97 6.79 27.58
CA TRP A 88 -15.97 6.57 28.62
C TRP A 88 -14.56 6.88 28.11
N TRP A 89 -14.19 6.38 26.92
CA TRP A 89 -12.87 6.63 26.32
C TRP A 89 -12.59 8.14 26.14
N THR A 90 -13.53 8.86 25.53
CA THR A 90 -13.39 10.31 25.29
C THR A 90 -13.43 11.15 26.57
N SER A 91 -14.01 10.63 27.66
CA SER A 91 -14.01 11.30 28.97
C SER A 91 -12.65 11.23 29.67
N LEU A 92 -11.82 10.23 29.36
CA LEU A 92 -10.48 10.04 29.93
C LEU A 92 -9.38 10.77 29.17
N GLU A 93 -9.61 11.09 27.89
CA GLU A 93 -8.67 11.86 27.06
C GLU A 93 -8.73 13.39 27.29
N ARG A 94 -9.48 13.83 28.31
CA ARG A 94 -9.65 15.25 28.68
C ARG A 94 -8.74 15.71 29.81
#